data_AF-A0A4Q3AB92-F1
#
_entry.id   AF-A0A4Q3AB92-F1
#
_cell.length_a   1.000
_cell.length_b   1.000
_cell.length_c   1.000
_cell.angle_alpha   90.00
_cell.angle_beta   90.00
_cell.angle_gamma   90.00
#
_symmetry.space_group_name_H-M   'P 1'
#
loop_
_entity.id
_entity.type
_entity.pdbx_description
1 polymer ?
#
loop_
_entity_poly.entity_id
_entity_poly.type
_entity_poly.pdbx_seq_one_letter_code
_entity_poly.pdbx_strand_id
1 'polypeptide(L)'
;TILEQGWSWRIPLPGRLSVGVVVHKDAAKTYGNTPEERLEFALKNEPLLKEHSKNAKRVTPVMTYTNYQLVSDRGHGPGWAACGDSFGFVDPMLSPGLFMALEAARLFDVHVFAKGSEVLAKPQELAEGLAAAEAELHDWHESWWELIRHFYDGGIFSMYETGTNFSAQFKGWPGIQFVEDHMTKHIASMASGAFTRRKYSRGLVSFMRKYMLRNCRPPEDYAVLPVK
;
A
#
# COMPACT_ATOMS: atom_id res chain seq x y z
N THR A 1 -12.54 12.92 10.05
CA THR A 1 -11.13 12.79 10.46
C THR A 1 -10.49 14.17 10.39
N ILE A 2 -9.58 14.53 11.31
CA ILE A 2 -8.84 15.81 11.23
C ILE A 2 -7.65 15.69 10.25
N LEU A 3 -7.22 14.47 9.96
CA LEU A 3 -6.31 14.21 8.84
C LEU A 3 -7.11 14.28 7.53
N GLU A 4 -7.55 15.48 7.13
CA GLU A 4 -8.25 15.68 5.86
C GLU A 4 -7.40 15.25 4.65
N GLN A 5 -6.07 15.30 4.81
CA GLN A 5 -5.08 14.96 3.77
C GLN A 5 -4.10 13.89 4.26
N GLY A 6 -4.60 12.88 4.98
CA GLY A 6 -3.74 11.79 5.42
C GLY A 6 -4.45 10.64 6.11
N TRP A 7 -3.63 9.71 6.57
CA TRP A 7 -4.07 8.56 7.36
C TRP A 7 -3.06 8.30 8.48
N SER A 8 -3.45 7.46 9.43
CA SER A 8 -2.57 7.03 10.50
C SER A 8 -2.67 5.53 10.70
N TRP A 9 -1.58 4.93 11.17
CA TRP A 9 -1.59 3.54 11.62
C TRP A 9 -1.48 3.45 13.14
N ARG A 10 -1.98 2.34 13.65
CA ARG A 10 -1.88 1.90 15.04
C ARG A 10 -1.62 0.39 15.02
N ILE A 11 -0.37 -0.02 15.19
CA ILE A 11 0.04 -1.43 15.15
C ILE A 11 0.37 -1.86 16.58
N PRO A 12 -0.46 -2.71 17.22
CA PRO A 12 -0.18 -3.22 18.55
C PRO A 12 1.10 -4.05 18.56
N LEU A 13 1.95 -3.81 19.55
CA LEU A 13 3.15 -4.57 19.86
C LEU A 13 3.08 -5.06 21.31
N PRO A 14 3.89 -6.05 21.73
CA PRO A 14 3.93 -6.47 23.13
C PRO A 14 4.21 -5.29 24.07
N GLY A 15 3.18 -4.89 24.84
CA GLY A 15 3.23 -3.78 25.80
C GLY A 15 3.39 -2.37 25.20
N ARG A 16 3.26 -2.21 23.87
CA ARG A 16 3.49 -0.93 23.18
C ARG A 16 2.54 -0.78 21.99
N LEU A 17 2.41 0.44 21.48
CA LEU A 17 1.66 0.73 20.26
C LEU A 17 2.57 1.48 19.29
N SER A 18 2.80 0.92 18.10
CA SER A 18 3.42 1.67 17.01
C SER A 18 2.38 2.59 16.38
N VAL A 19 2.72 3.88 16.30
CA VAL A 19 1.87 4.93 15.72
C VAL A 19 2.66 5.67 14.67
N GLY A 20 2.02 5.93 13.53
CA GLY A 20 2.56 6.79 12.50
C GLY A 20 1.45 7.53 11.77
N VAL A 21 1.83 8.66 11.19
CA VAL A 21 0.93 9.57 10.49
C VAL A 21 1.54 9.84 9.13
N VAL A 22 0.76 9.61 8.08
CA VAL A 22 1.14 9.86 6.71
C VAL A 22 0.23 10.96 6.19
N VAL A 23 0.82 12.09 5.84
CA VAL A 23 0.12 13.29 5.39
C VAL A 23 0.89 13.95 4.25
N HIS A 24 0.19 14.74 3.45
CA HIS A 24 0.84 15.58 2.45
C HIS A 24 1.85 16.54 3.10
N LYS A 25 2.98 16.81 2.42
CA LYS A 25 4.07 17.66 2.94
C LYS A 25 3.59 19.05 3.38
N ASP A 26 2.65 19.63 2.65
CA ASP A 26 2.14 20.97 2.97
C ASP A 26 1.20 20.98 4.17
N ALA A 27 0.36 19.94 4.32
CA ALA A 27 -0.43 19.74 5.53
C ALA A 27 0.48 19.51 6.75
N ALA A 28 1.56 18.73 6.60
CA ALA A 28 2.50 18.49 7.69
C ALA A 28 3.12 19.78 8.26
N LYS A 29 3.29 20.83 7.44
CA LYS A 29 3.83 22.13 7.89
C LYS A 29 2.87 22.87 8.83
N THR A 30 1.56 22.63 8.74
CA THR A 30 0.57 23.30 9.61
C THR A 30 0.45 22.62 10.97
N TYR A 31 0.98 21.40 11.13
CA TYR A 31 0.90 20.63 12.37
C TYR A 31 2.03 20.96 13.36
N GLY A 32 3.07 21.67 12.92
CA GLY A 32 4.21 22.03 13.76
C GLY A 32 5.50 22.22 12.98
N ASN A 33 6.50 22.82 13.64
CA ASN A 33 7.80 23.09 13.05
C ASN A 33 8.74 21.88 13.15
N THR A 34 8.59 21.07 14.20
CA THR A 34 9.40 19.85 14.43
C THR A 34 8.60 18.57 14.17
N PRO A 35 9.28 17.44 13.85
CA PRO A 35 8.64 16.12 13.79
C PRO A 35 7.80 15.79 15.02
N GLU A 36 8.33 16.08 16.21
CA GLU A 36 7.68 15.87 17.49
C GLU A 36 6.38 16.67 17.60
N GLU A 37 6.43 17.99 17.33
CA GLU A 37 5.24 18.84 17.36
C GLU A 37 4.16 18.33 16.39
N ARG A 38 4.56 17.91 15.18
CA ARG A 38 3.62 17.38 14.17
C ARG A 38 2.94 16.10 14.64
N LEU A 39 3.70 15.17 15.24
CA LEU A 39 3.13 13.94 15.78
C LEU A 39 2.22 14.24 16.98
N GLU A 40 2.65 15.11 17.90
CA GLU A 40 1.83 15.52 19.06
C GLU A 40 0.53 16.20 18.64
N PHE A 41 0.58 17.03 17.59
CA PHE A 41 -0.61 17.63 17.00
C PHE A 41 -1.58 16.54 16.52
N ALA A 42 -1.09 15.56 15.75
CA ALA A 42 -1.92 14.47 15.25
C ALA A 42 -2.51 13.62 16.39
N LEU A 43 -1.71 13.28 17.41
CA LEU A 43 -2.16 12.52 18.59
C LEU A 43 -3.26 13.25 19.37
N LYS A 44 -3.21 14.58 19.46
CA LYS A 44 -4.21 15.37 20.22
C LYS A 44 -5.50 15.62 19.45
N ASN A 45 -5.42 15.67 18.13
CA ASN A 45 -6.50 16.14 17.26
C ASN A 45 -7.20 15.01 16.50
N GLU A 46 -6.50 13.94 16.11
CA GLU A 46 -7.15 12.79 15.46
C GLU A 46 -7.89 11.95 16.53
N PRO A 47 -9.22 11.78 16.45
CA PRO A 47 -10.00 11.16 17.52
C PRO A 47 -9.52 9.77 17.97
N LEU A 48 -9.16 8.90 17.02
CA LEU A 48 -8.75 7.53 17.33
C LEU A 48 -7.36 7.50 17.98
N LEU A 49 -6.40 8.29 17.49
CA LEU A 49 -5.09 8.45 18.07
C LEU A 49 -5.19 9.07 19.47
N LYS A 50 -6.07 10.05 19.67
CA LYS A 50 -6.29 10.70 20.97
C LYS A 50 -6.79 9.71 22.01
N GLU A 51 -7.74 8.86 21.63
CA GLU A 51 -8.27 7.82 22.51
C GLU A 51 -7.15 6.87 22.97
N HIS A 52 -6.33 6.38 22.04
CA HIS A 52 -5.27 5.42 22.35
C HIS A 52 -4.02 6.04 22.99
N SER A 53 -3.81 7.36 22.84
CA SER A 53 -2.62 8.05 23.35
C SER A 53 -2.84 8.78 24.68
N LYS A 54 -4.08 8.85 25.20
CA LYS A 54 -4.45 9.63 26.39
C LYS A 54 -3.51 9.47 27.60
N ASN A 55 -3.04 8.25 27.86
CA ASN A 55 -2.11 7.93 28.95
C ASN A 55 -0.81 7.30 28.45
N ALA A 56 -0.52 7.40 27.15
CA ALA A 56 0.66 6.80 26.56
C ALA A 56 1.91 7.67 26.83
N LYS A 57 3.04 7.01 27.05
CA LYS A 57 4.35 7.66 27.07
C LYS A 57 5.09 7.29 25.79
N ARG A 58 5.57 8.30 25.04
CA ARG A 58 6.46 8.05 23.91
C ARG A 58 7.78 7.43 24.41
N VAL A 59 8.17 6.31 23.82
CA VAL A 59 9.37 5.54 24.21
C VAL A 59 10.47 5.52 23.14
N THR A 60 10.26 6.22 22.02
CA THR A 60 11.21 6.35 20.90
C THR A 60 11.33 7.81 20.45
N PRO A 61 12.40 8.19 19.73
CA PRO A 61 12.41 9.41 18.92
C PRO A 61 11.30 9.40 17.86
N VAL A 62 10.97 10.56 17.32
CA VAL A 62 10.07 10.67 16.16
C VAL A 62 10.89 10.58 14.89
N MET A 63 10.59 9.57 14.06
CA MET A 63 11.22 9.40 12.76
C MET A 63 10.37 10.06 11.69
N THR A 64 11.00 10.79 10.78
CA THR A 64 10.32 11.39 9.61
C THR A 64 10.96 10.88 8.34
N TYR A 65 10.13 10.43 7.42
CA TYR A 65 10.52 10.04 6.07
C TYR A 65 9.77 10.92 5.08
N THR A 66 10.48 11.41 4.07
CA THR A 66 9.91 12.23 2.98
C THR A 66 10.41 11.73 1.65
N ASN A 67 9.65 11.92 0.58
CA ASN A 67 10.05 11.52 -0.77
C ASN A 67 10.43 10.02 -0.87
N TYR A 68 9.67 9.17 -0.19
CA TYR A 68 9.95 7.74 -0.07
C TYR A 68 9.38 6.91 -1.23
N GLN A 69 8.52 7.50 -2.09
CA GLN A 69 7.87 6.79 -3.21
C GLN A 69 8.79 6.81 -4.44
N LEU A 70 9.84 6.00 -4.41
CA LEU A 70 10.85 5.94 -5.46
C LEU A 70 11.06 4.50 -5.91
N VAL A 71 11.24 4.31 -7.21
CA VAL A 71 11.63 3.03 -7.83
C VAL A 71 12.86 3.29 -8.68
N SER A 72 13.88 2.46 -8.54
CA SER A 72 15.13 2.57 -9.28
C SER A 72 14.90 2.18 -10.73
N ASP A 73 15.48 2.94 -11.67
CA ASP A 73 15.45 2.58 -13.10
C ASP A 73 16.31 1.35 -13.43
N ARG A 74 17.20 0.96 -12.50
CA ARG A 74 18.11 -0.18 -12.64
C ARG A 74 18.27 -0.87 -11.29
N GLY A 75 17.98 -2.16 -11.26
CA GLY A 75 18.02 -3.01 -10.07
C GLY A 75 19.24 -3.93 -9.99
N HIS A 76 20.08 -4.03 -11.01
CA HIS A 76 21.26 -4.90 -10.95
C HIS A 76 22.44 -4.44 -11.82
N GLY A 77 23.63 -4.98 -11.55
CA GLY A 77 24.82 -4.81 -12.37
C GLY A 77 25.93 -5.80 -12.02
N PRO A 78 27.11 -5.66 -12.64
CA PRO A 78 28.22 -6.55 -12.35
C PRO A 78 28.56 -6.54 -10.85
N GLY A 79 28.33 -7.68 -10.19
CA GLY A 79 28.63 -7.88 -8.77
C GLY A 79 27.61 -7.30 -7.79
N TRP A 80 26.44 -6.82 -8.23
CA TRP A 80 25.42 -6.28 -7.31
C TRP A 80 24.00 -6.46 -7.83
N ALA A 81 23.05 -6.54 -6.91
CA ALA A 81 21.62 -6.47 -7.15
C ALA A 81 20.91 -5.75 -5.99
N ALA A 82 19.85 -5.02 -6.29
CA ALA A 82 19.03 -4.28 -5.34
C ALA A 82 17.87 -5.15 -4.84
N CYS A 83 17.61 -5.15 -3.54
CA CYS A 83 16.58 -5.98 -2.91
C CYS A 83 15.74 -5.15 -1.93
N GLY A 84 14.42 -5.33 -1.97
CA GLY A 84 13.49 -4.57 -1.13
C GLY A 84 13.59 -3.06 -1.40
N ASP A 85 13.61 -2.26 -0.34
CA ASP A 85 13.61 -0.80 -0.41
C ASP A 85 14.80 -0.20 -1.17
N SER A 86 15.90 -0.95 -1.36
CA SER A 86 17.02 -0.48 -2.19
C SER A 86 16.70 -0.51 -3.69
N PHE A 87 15.70 -1.29 -4.11
CA PHE A 87 15.17 -1.27 -5.47
C PHE A 87 14.03 -0.26 -5.57
N GLY A 88 13.06 -0.31 -4.67
CA GLY A 88 11.99 0.67 -4.63
C GLY A 88 11.05 0.52 -3.44
N PHE A 89 10.30 1.58 -3.18
CA PHE A 89 9.29 1.65 -2.14
C PHE A 89 8.06 2.40 -2.65
N VAL A 90 6.86 1.86 -2.36
CA VAL A 90 5.59 2.39 -2.90
C VAL A 90 4.86 3.22 -1.84
N ASP A 91 4.31 2.59 -0.81
CA ASP A 91 3.59 3.25 0.28
C ASP A 91 3.36 2.27 1.45
N PRO A 92 3.31 2.72 2.71
CA PRO A 92 3.08 1.80 3.83
C PRO A 92 1.62 1.33 4.03
N MET A 93 0.62 1.87 3.30
CA MET A 93 -0.82 1.60 3.51
C MET A 93 -1.18 0.12 3.68
N LEU A 94 -0.68 -0.73 2.79
CA LEU A 94 -0.98 -2.16 2.76
C LEU A 94 0.20 -3.01 3.24
N SER A 95 1.20 -2.37 3.86
CA SER A 95 2.47 -2.99 4.26
C SER A 95 3.19 -3.78 3.13
N PRO A 96 3.22 -3.30 1.86
CA PRO A 96 3.81 -4.07 0.77
C PRO A 96 5.34 -4.18 0.87
N GLY A 97 6.04 -3.30 1.61
CA GLY A 97 7.50 -3.27 1.64
C GLY A 97 8.15 -4.60 2.06
N LEU A 98 7.65 -5.23 3.14
CA LEU A 98 8.16 -6.53 3.57
C LEU A 98 7.87 -7.64 2.55
N PHE A 99 6.67 -7.62 1.97
CA PHE A 99 6.31 -8.54 0.89
C PHE A 99 7.26 -8.38 -0.31
N MET A 100 7.51 -7.16 -0.74
CA MET A 100 8.38 -6.84 -1.87
C MET A 100 9.83 -7.22 -1.64
N ALA A 101 10.34 -7.06 -0.41
CA ALA A 101 11.67 -7.53 -0.04
C ALA A 101 11.81 -9.06 -0.13
N LEU A 102 10.82 -9.80 0.38
CA LEU A 102 10.82 -11.26 0.31
C LEU A 102 10.61 -11.76 -1.12
N GLU A 103 9.75 -11.10 -1.88
CA GLU A 103 9.49 -11.43 -3.27
C GLU A 103 10.71 -11.17 -4.15
N ALA A 104 11.46 -10.09 -3.92
CA ALA A 104 12.74 -9.84 -4.59
C ALA A 104 13.74 -10.98 -4.34
N ALA A 105 13.90 -11.42 -3.09
CA ALA A 105 14.76 -12.55 -2.76
C ALA A 105 14.29 -13.84 -3.45
N ARG A 106 12.98 -14.10 -3.48
CA ARG A 106 12.40 -15.26 -4.18
C ARG A 106 12.65 -15.20 -5.69
N LEU A 107 12.52 -14.03 -6.31
CA LEU A 107 12.76 -13.84 -7.74
C LEU A 107 14.24 -14.04 -8.08
N PHE A 108 15.17 -13.58 -7.24
CA PHE A 108 16.59 -13.90 -7.41
C PHE A 108 16.85 -15.39 -7.30
N ASP A 109 16.22 -16.09 -6.36
CA ASP A 109 16.34 -17.55 -6.32
C ASP A 109 15.82 -18.19 -7.61
N VAL A 110 14.56 -17.92 -7.98
CA VAL A 110 13.92 -18.55 -9.15
C VAL A 110 14.66 -18.27 -10.46
N HIS A 111 15.12 -17.04 -10.68
CA HIS A 111 15.72 -16.64 -11.95
C HIS A 111 17.24 -16.81 -12.00
N VAL A 112 17.92 -16.84 -10.86
CA VAL A 112 19.39 -16.88 -10.79
C VAL A 112 19.89 -18.14 -10.07
N PHE A 113 19.49 -18.35 -8.82
CA PHE A 113 20.18 -19.29 -7.91
C PHE A 113 19.57 -20.68 -7.80
N ALA A 114 18.35 -20.92 -8.29
CA ALA A 114 17.63 -22.19 -8.15
C ALA A 114 18.37 -23.38 -8.80
N LYS A 115 19.26 -23.12 -9.76
CA LYS A 115 20.09 -24.12 -10.43
C LYS A 115 21.47 -24.31 -9.78
N GLY A 116 21.77 -23.57 -8.72
CA GLY A 116 23.06 -23.57 -8.02
C GLY A 116 23.88 -22.30 -8.21
N SER A 117 24.94 -22.17 -7.40
CA SER A 117 25.82 -20.98 -7.37
C SER A 117 26.80 -20.90 -8.54
N GLU A 118 26.87 -21.92 -9.39
CA GLU A 118 27.75 -22.00 -10.55
C GLU A 118 27.47 -20.89 -11.57
N VAL A 119 26.26 -20.32 -11.57
CA VAL A 119 25.89 -19.14 -12.37
C VAL A 119 26.78 -17.93 -12.08
N LEU A 120 27.39 -17.84 -10.89
CA LEU A 120 28.33 -16.77 -10.53
C LEU A 120 29.59 -16.78 -11.41
N ALA A 121 29.96 -17.94 -11.97
CA ALA A 121 31.07 -18.07 -12.92
C ALA A 121 30.65 -17.78 -14.37
N LYS A 122 29.38 -17.41 -14.60
CA LYS A 122 28.78 -17.22 -15.92
C LYS A 122 28.11 -15.84 -16.03
N PRO A 123 28.88 -14.78 -16.29
CA PRO A 123 28.38 -13.39 -16.22
C PRO A 123 27.16 -13.10 -17.09
N GLN A 124 27.07 -13.73 -18.28
CA GLN A 124 25.94 -13.55 -19.19
C GLN A 124 24.66 -14.18 -18.64
N GLU A 125 24.71 -15.45 -18.18
CA GLU A 125 23.56 -16.14 -17.58
C GLU A 125 23.10 -15.42 -16.29
N LEU A 126 24.05 -14.94 -15.46
CA LEU A 126 23.75 -14.15 -14.26
C LEU A 126 23.01 -12.85 -14.60
N ALA A 127 23.49 -12.11 -15.60
CA ALA A 127 22.88 -10.86 -16.02
C ALA A 127 21.47 -11.07 -16.58
N GLU A 128 21.25 -12.14 -17.35
CA GLU A 128 19.93 -12.49 -17.89
C GLU A 128 18.93 -12.86 -16.79
N GLY A 129 19.35 -13.66 -15.80
CA GLY A 129 18.50 -14.01 -14.66
C GLY A 129 18.14 -12.79 -13.79
N LEU A 130 19.11 -11.91 -13.54
CA LEU A 130 18.87 -10.67 -12.80
C LEU A 130 17.95 -9.71 -13.57
N ALA A 131 18.08 -9.63 -14.89
CA ALA A 131 17.19 -8.82 -15.74
C ALA A 131 15.76 -9.36 -15.74
N ALA A 132 15.58 -10.68 -15.74
CA ALA A 132 14.25 -11.30 -15.59
C ALA A 132 13.62 -10.99 -14.23
N ALA A 133 14.40 -11.07 -13.14
CA ALA A 133 13.93 -10.69 -11.81
C ALA A 133 13.57 -9.20 -11.71
N GLU A 134 14.41 -8.31 -12.28
CA GLU A 134 14.15 -6.86 -12.33
C GLU A 134 12.85 -6.53 -13.07
N ALA A 135 12.61 -7.14 -14.23
CA ALA A 135 11.38 -6.92 -14.99
C ALA A 135 10.12 -7.31 -14.19
N GLU A 136 10.16 -8.42 -13.45
CA GLU A 136 9.07 -8.82 -12.56
C GLU A 136 8.92 -7.89 -11.35
N LEU A 137 10.02 -7.38 -10.80
CA LEU A 137 9.98 -6.41 -9.71
C LEU A 137 9.33 -5.09 -10.15
N HIS A 138 9.59 -4.61 -11.36
CA HIS A 138 8.88 -3.44 -11.91
C HIS A 138 7.37 -3.68 -12.03
N ASP A 139 6.95 -4.83 -12.58
CA ASP A 139 5.52 -5.17 -12.70
C ASP A 139 4.84 -5.31 -11.32
N TRP A 140 5.55 -5.82 -10.31
CA TRP A 140 5.08 -5.83 -8.93
C TRP A 140 4.89 -4.41 -8.37
N HIS A 141 5.87 -3.51 -8.55
CA HIS A 141 5.76 -2.12 -8.09
C HIS A 141 4.59 -1.39 -8.76
N GLU A 142 4.43 -1.55 -10.07
CA GLU A 142 3.31 -0.96 -10.82
C GLU A 142 1.96 -1.49 -10.32
N SER A 143 1.85 -2.81 -10.11
CA SER A 143 0.61 -3.43 -9.64
C SER A 143 0.24 -2.99 -8.21
N TRP A 144 1.22 -2.85 -7.32
CA TRP A 144 0.98 -2.28 -5.98
C TRP A 144 0.59 -0.81 -6.05
N TRP A 145 1.26 -0.03 -6.89
CA TRP A 145 0.98 1.39 -7.05
C TRP A 145 -0.44 1.62 -7.60
N GLU A 146 -0.91 0.82 -8.55
CA GLU A 146 -2.30 0.87 -9.04
C GLU A 146 -3.31 0.61 -7.91
N LEU A 147 -3.09 -0.42 -7.09
CA LEU A 147 -3.97 -0.73 -5.97
C LEU A 147 -3.98 0.39 -4.92
N ILE A 148 -2.80 0.91 -4.56
CA ILE A 148 -2.65 2.02 -3.60
C ILE A 148 -3.31 3.29 -4.14
N ARG A 149 -3.25 3.54 -5.45
CA ARG A 149 -3.92 4.68 -6.07
C ARG A 149 -5.43 4.65 -5.84
N HIS A 150 -6.07 3.47 -5.88
CA HIS A 150 -7.49 3.33 -5.54
C HIS A 150 -7.82 3.68 -4.09
N PHE A 151 -6.85 3.59 -3.19
CA PHE A 151 -6.99 4.07 -1.83
C PHE A 151 -6.89 5.59 -1.78
N TYR A 152 -5.82 6.14 -2.35
CA TYR A 152 -5.53 7.58 -2.28
C TYR A 152 -6.53 8.45 -3.06
N ASP A 153 -7.10 7.95 -4.16
CA ASP A 153 -8.15 8.65 -4.90
C ASP A 153 -9.56 8.42 -4.33
N GLY A 154 -9.65 7.70 -3.20
CA GLY A 154 -10.91 7.42 -2.50
C GLY A 154 -11.82 6.39 -3.18
N GLY A 155 -11.42 5.87 -4.34
CA GLY A 155 -12.24 4.95 -5.13
C GLY A 155 -12.61 3.68 -4.37
N ILE A 156 -11.71 3.14 -3.55
CA ILE A 156 -11.96 1.94 -2.75
C ILE A 156 -13.07 2.16 -1.71
N PHE A 157 -13.19 3.36 -1.16
CA PHE A 157 -14.21 3.71 -0.17
C PHE A 157 -15.58 3.94 -0.81
N SER A 158 -15.64 4.62 -1.96
CA SER A 158 -16.88 4.73 -2.72
C SER A 158 -17.38 3.36 -3.20
N MET A 159 -16.48 2.45 -3.59
CA MET A 159 -16.85 1.08 -3.94
C MET A 159 -17.39 0.31 -2.74
N TYR A 160 -16.77 0.46 -1.57
CA TYR A 160 -17.26 -0.13 -0.33
C TYR A 160 -18.67 0.40 0.03
N GLU A 161 -18.88 1.72 0.00
CA GLU A 161 -20.19 2.33 0.29
C GLU A 161 -21.26 1.88 -0.72
N THR A 162 -20.91 1.85 -2.01
CA THR A 162 -21.78 1.31 -3.08
C THR A 162 -22.18 -0.14 -2.77
N GLY A 163 -21.21 -0.99 -2.40
CA GLY A 163 -21.47 -2.38 -2.02
C GLY A 163 -22.44 -2.48 -0.84
N THR A 164 -22.24 -1.68 0.21
CA THR A 164 -23.13 -1.66 1.38
C THR A 164 -24.54 -1.18 1.04
N ASN A 165 -24.68 -0.16 0.20
CA ASN A 165 -25.98 0.37 -0.23
C ASN A 165 -26.71 -0.60 -1.15
N PHE A 166 -26.00 -1.24 -2.07
CA PHE A 166 -26.52 -2.27 -2.96
C PHE A 166 -27.00 -3.50 -2.16
N SER A 167 -26.22 -3.94 -1.17
CA SER A 167 -26.60 -4.99 -0.22
C SER A 167 -27.91 -4.68 0.50
N ALA A 168 -28.02 -3.46 1.02
CA ALA A 168 -29.21 -3.01 1.74
C ALA A 168 -30.44 -2.93 0.82
N GLN A 169 -30.27 -2.47 -0.43
CA GLN A 169 -31.35 -2.33 -1.41
C GLN A 169 -31.92 -3.68 -1.89
N PHE A 170 -31.06 -4.70 -2.05
CA PHE A 170 -31.44 -6.02 -2.58
C PHE A 170 -31.42 -7.12 -1.50
N LYS A 171 -31.62 -6.73 -0.24
CA LYS A 171 -31.62 -7.63 0.91
C LYS A 171 -32.60 -8.79 0.69
N GLY A 172 -32.08 -10.01 0.61
CA GLY A 172 -32.86 -11.25 0.41
C GLY A 172 -32.80 -11.85 -1.00
N TRP A 173 -32.19 -11.18 -1.99
CA TRP A 173 -31.90 -11.80 -3.29
C TRP A 173 -30.71 -12.77 -3.16
N PRO A 174 -30.85 -14.08 -3.47
CA PRO A 174 -29.78 -15.06 -3.25
C PRO A 174 -28.45 -14.74 -3.94
N GLY A 175 -28.47 -13.98 -5.04
CA GLY A 175 -27.27 -13.59 -5.77
C GLY A 175 -26.44 -12.49 -5.11
N ILE A 176 -26.99 -11.74 -4.13
CA ILE A 176 -26.29 -10.59 -3.54
C ILE A 176 -25.06 -11.03 -2.74
N GLN A 177 -25.22 -12.10 -1.95
CA GLN A 177 -24.14 -12.66 -1.14
C GLN A 177 -22.98 -13.15 -2.02
N PHE A 178 -23.31 -13.80 -3.14
CA PHE A 178 -22.30 -14.28 -4.08
C PHE A 178 -21.47 -13.12 -4.65
N VAL A 179 -22.13 -12.01 -5.02
CA VAL A 179 -21.44 -10.81 -5.53
C VAL A 179 -20.55 -10.22 -4.44
N GLU A 180 -21.05 -10.04 -3.22
CA GLU A 180 -20.28 -9.50 -2.10
C GLU A 180 -19.05 -10.36 -1.75
N ASP A 181 -19.24 -11.67 -1.64
CA ASP A 181 -18.16 -12.62 -1.32
C ASP A 181 -17.10 -12.63 -2.42
N HIS A 182 -17.52 -12.63 -3.67
CA HIS A 182 -16.62 -12.56 -4.82
C HIS A 182 -15.82 -11.26 -4.81
N MET A 183 -16.49 -10.14 -4.56
CA MET A 183 -15.83 -8.85 -4.53
C MET A 183 -14.81 -8.74 -3.40
N THR A 184 -15.26 -9.09 -2.19
CA THR A 184 -14.43 -9.09 -0.98
C THR A 184 -13.22 -9.98 -1.15
N LYS A 185 -13.40 -11.19 -1.68
CA LYS A 185 -12.31 -12.12 -1.98
C LYS A 185 -11.27 -11.48 -2.88
N HIS A 186 -11.69 -10.86 -3.98
CA HIS A 186 -10.75 -10.30 -4.95
C HIS A 186 -10.00 -9.09 -4.40
N ILE A 187 -10.68 -8.14 -3.74
CA ILE A 187 -10.03 -6.96 -3.14
C ILE A 187 -9.10 -7.36 -2.00
N ALA A 188 -9.56 -8.21 -1.07
CA ALA A 188 -8.75 -8.67 0.05
C ALA A 188 -7.53 -9.48 -0.42
N SER A 189 -7.69 -10.32 -1.44
CA SER A 189 -6.57 -11.07 -2.03
C SER A 189 -5.59 -10.17 -2.79
N MET A 190 -6.04 -9.05 -3.36
CA MET A 190 -5.13 -8.05 -3.93
C MET A 190 -4.34 -7.33 -2.83
N ALA A 191 -4.99 -6.97 -1.72
CA ALA A 191 -4.34 -6.32 -0.60
C ALA A 191 -3.34 -7.22 0.15
N SER A 192 -3.50 -8.54 0.07
CA SER A 192 -2.58 -9.51 0.69
C SER A 192 -1.36 -9.87 -0.16
N GLY A 193 -1.27 -9.40 -1.40
CA GLY A 193 -0.22 -9.82 -2.35
C GLY A 193 -0.63 -10.98 -3.26
N ALA A 194 -1.66 -11.76 -2.91
CA ALA A 194 -2.00 -13.00 -3.63
C ALA A 194 -2.50 -12.74 -5.06
N PHE A 195 -3.39 -11.76 -5.24
CA PHE A 195 -4.02 -11.44 -6.53
C PHE A 195 -3.64 -10.04 -7.05
N THR A 196 -2.66 -9.37 -6.47
CA THR A 196 -2.27 -7.99 -6.83
C THR A 196 -1.95 -7.85 -8.32
N ARG A 197 -1.18 -8.77 -8.88
CA ARG A 197 -0.83 -8.81 -10.32
C ARG A 197 -1.89 -9.47 -11.21
N ARG A 198 -2.97 -10.04 -10.64
CA ARG A 198 -3.94 -10.83 -11.40
C ARG A 198 -4.80 -9.93 -12.28
N LYS A 199 -4.67 -10.08 -13.61
CA LYS A 199 -5.40 -9.30 -14.63
C LYS A 199 -6.91 -9.22 -14.38
N TYR A 200 -7.54 -10.34 -14.02
CA TYR A 200 -8.97 -10.37 -13.71
C TYR A 200 -9.32 -9.49 -12.52
N SER A 201 -8.56 -9.56 -11.42
CA SER A 201 -8.85 -8.76 -10.21
C SER A 201 -8.67 -7.27 -10.48
N ARG A 202 -7.57 -6.88 -11.16
CA ARG A 202 -7.34 -5.49 -11.60
C ARG A 202 -8.47 -5.00 -12.51
N GLY A 203 -8.84 -5.81 -13.50
CA GLY A 203 -9.95 -5.52 -14.42
C GLY A 203 -11.30 -5.39 -13.72
N LEU A 204 -11.57 -6.23 -12.72
CA LEU A 204 -12.78 -6.17 -11.90
C LEU A 204 -12.87 -4.86 -11.11
N VAL A 205 -11.79 -4.45 -10.45
CA VAL A 205 -11.72 -3.18 -9.71
C VAL A 205 -11.93 -1.99 -10.65
N SER A 206 -11.25 -1.97 -11.80
CA SER A 206 -11.43 -0.94 -12.84
C SER A 206 -12.88 -0.88 -13.36
N PHE A 207 -13.46 -2.04 -13.67
CA PHE A 207 -14.85 -2.15 -14.14
C PHE A 207 -15.82 -1.55 -13.12
N MET A 208 -15.68 -1.91 -11.84
CA MET A 208 -16.55 -1.39 -10.80
C MET A 208 -16.43 0.12 -10.64
N ARG A 209 -15.20 0.66 -10.59
CA ARG A 209 -14.99 2.10 -10.50
C ARG A 209 -15.68 2.84 -11.64
N LYS A 210 -15.62 2.29 -12.85
CA LYS A 210 -16.17 2.94 -14.04
C LYS A 210 -17.69 2.84 -14.15
N TYR A 211 -18.29 1.73 -13.71
CA TYR A 211 -19.69 1.42 -14.06
C TYR A 211 -20.62 1.19 -12.86
N MET A 212 -20.08 0.90 -11.68
CA MET A 212 -20.87 0.44 -10.53
C MET A 212 -21.04 1.48 -9.43
N LEU A 213 -20.22 2.54 -9.40
CA LEU A 213 -20.35 3.63 -8.42
C LEU A 213 -21.70 4.34 -8.60
N ARG A 214 -22.67 4.02 -7.74
CA ARG A 214 -24.03 4.56 -7.74
C ARG A 214 -24.50 4.74 -6.30
N ASN A 215 -25.25 5.81 -6.05
CA ASN A 215 -25.79 6.12 -4.73
C ASN A 215 -24.73 6.11 -3.60
N CYS A 216 -23.50 6.53 -3.92
CA CYS A 216 -22.40 6.68 -2.98
C CYS A 216 -21.83 8.09 -3.09
N ARG A 217 -21.05 8.49 -2.08
CA ARG A 217 -20.23 9.69 -2.16
C ARG A 217 -19.20 9.55 -3.28
N PRO A 218 -18.90 10.65 -3.98
CA PRO A 218 -17.86 10.67 -5.00
C PRO A 218 -16.49 10.31 -4.38
N PRO A 219 -15.60 9.59 -5.09
CA PRO A 219 -14.28 9.20 -4.59
C PRO A 219 -13.48 10.36 -3.99
N GLU A 220 -13.63 11.55 -4.57
CA GLU A 220 -12.99 12.79 -4.15
C GLU A 220 -13.28 13.15 -2.69
N ASP A 221 -14.44 12.77 -2.15
CA ASP A 221 -14.82 13.01 -0.74
C ASP A 221 -14.00 12.14 0.24
N TYR A 222 -13.38 11.07 -0.25
CA TYR A 222 -12.52 10.17 0.52
C TYR A 222 -11.04 10.30 0.14
N ALA A 223 -10.74 11.11 -0.87
CA ALA A 223 -9.42 11.16 -1.45
C ALA A 223 -8.42 11.78 -0.47
N VAL A 224 -7.26 11.14 -0.36
CA VAL A 224 -6.10 11.66 0.35
C VAL A 224 -5.26 12.46 -0.65
N LEU A 225 -5.88 13.47 -1.27
CA LEU A 225 -5.24 14.32 -2.29
C LEU A 225 -4.95 15.71 -1.72
N PRO A 226 -3.91 16.41 -2.23
CA PRO A 226 -3.70 17.81 -1.88
C PRO A 226 -4.91 18.66 -2.34
N VAL A 227 -5.30 19.62 -1.52
CA VAL A 227 -6.29 20.66 -1.89
C VAL A 227 -5.69 21.52 -2.99
N LYS A 228 -6.49 21.80 -4.03
CA LYS A 228 -6.12 22.74 -5.12
C LYS A 228 -5.87 24.15 -4.61
#